data_AF-A0A8T3YE14-F1
#
_entry.id   AF-A0A8T3YE14-F1
#
_cell.length_a   1.000
_cell.length_b   1.000
_cell.length_c   1.000
_cell.angle_alpha   90.00
_cell.angle_beta   90.00
_cell.angle_gamma   90.00
#
_symmetry.space_group_name_H-M   'P 1'
#
loop_
_entity.id
_entity.type
_entity.pdbx_description
1 polymer ?
#
loop_
_entity_poly.entity_id
_entity_poly.type
_entity_poly.pdbx_seq_one_letter_code
_entity_poly.pdbx_strand_id
1 'polypeptide(L)'
;MVHKPAGRVVVSGYQDLQRLHPRVEHIHLRKFASKRLLESIIASCPHLRSISMSRYAYLRCSWLISLDIYGLEIAVSKRKRGRPNLMETTMMVRPNAWPDPLYKSGGNELL
;
A
#
# COMPACT_ATOMS: atom_id res chain seq x y z
N MET A 1 -27.86 1.69 17.04
CA MET A 1 -26.90 0.70 16.50
C MET A 1 -25.66 1.45 16.03
N VAL A 2 -24.55 1.32 16.74
CA VAL A 2 -23.32 2.09 16.47
C VAL A 2 -22.64 1.48 15.24
N HIS A 3 -22.71 2.17 14.10
CA HIS A 3 -21.96 1.80 12.90
C HIS A 3 -20.46 1.91 13.19
N LYS A 4 -19.81 0.77 13.40
CA LYS A 4 -18.35 0.68 13.53
C LYS A 4 -17.72 1.37 12.31
N PRO A 5 -16.75 2.28 12.48
CA PRO A 5 -16.16 3.01 11.36
C PRO A 5 -15.60 2.00 10.34
N ALA A 6 -15.74 2.34 9.05
CA ALA A 6 -15.18 1.59 7.94
C ALA A 6 -13.69 1.31 8.22
N GLY A 7 -13.42 0.03 8.50
CA GLY A 7 -12.23 -0.35 9.25
C GLY A 7 -10.98 -0.31 8.38
N ARG A 8 -9.89 0.24 8.94
CA ARG A 8 -8.55 0.00 8.41
C ARG A 8 -8.10 -1.40 8.82
N VAL A 9 -7.69 -2.22 7.86
CA VAL A 9 -7.22 -3.59 8.13
C VAL A 9 -5.77 -3.76 7.70
N VAL A 10 -4.98 -4.47 8.51
CA VAL A 10 -3.62 -4.86 8.15
C VAL A 10 -3.65 -6.26 7.57
N VAL A 11 -3.10 -6.42 6.36
CA VAL A 11 -2.97 -7.71 5.67
C VAL A 11 -1.49 -8.04 5.56
N SER A 12 -1.12 -9.21 6.05
CA SER A 12 0.24 -9.77 5.99
C SER A 12 0.37 -10.93 5.00
N GLY A 13 -0.74 -11.61 4.69
CA GLY A 13 -0.77 -12.70 3.70
C GLY A 13 -2.18 -13.28 3.48
N TYR A 14 -2.26 -14.39 2.75
CA TYR A 14 -3.53 -15.03 2.35
C TYR A 14 -4.42 -15.46 3.52
N GLN A 15 -3.82 -15.86 4.64
CA GLN A 15 -4.55 -16.21 5.87
C GLN A 15 -5.44 -15.07 6.40
N ASP A 16 -5.08 -13.81 6.12
CA ASP A 16 -5.83 -12.66 6.59
C ASP A 16 -7.08 -12.39 5.72
N LEU A 17 -7.19 -13.01 4.53
CA LEU A 17 -8.33 -12.85 3.64
C LEU A 17 -9.64 -13.30 4.28
N GLN A 18 -9.59 -14.37 5.09
CA GLN A 18 -10.76 -14.89 5.81
C GLN A 18 -11.32 -13.89 6.84
N ARG A 19 -10.52 -12.89 7.22
CA ARG A 19 -10.87 -11.87 8.22
C ARG A 19 -11.28 -10.55 7.56
N LEU A 20 -11.24 -10.47 6.23
CA LEU A 20 -11.63 -9.28 5.50
C LEU A 20 -13.15 -9.14 5.50
N HIS A 21 -13.61 -7.95 5.88
CA HIS A 21 -15.01 -7.59 5.80
C HIS A 21 -15.27 -6.82 4.50
N PRO A 22 -16.41 -7.02 3.80
CA PRO A 22 -16.69 -6.31 2.54
C PRO A 22 -16.72 -4.78 2.65
N ARG A 23 -16.99 -4.25 3.85
CA ARG A 23 -17.00 -2.80 4.17
C ARG A 23 -15.61 -2.21 4.50
N VAL A 24 -14.53 -2.96 4.31
CA VAL A 24 -13.18 -2.43 4.50
C VAL A 24 -12.88 -1.42 3.39
N GLU A 25 -12.58 -0.19 3.79
CA GLU A 25 -12.23 0.90 2.86
C GLU A 25 -10.72 1.07 2.70
N HIS A 26 -9.93 0.68 3.71
CA HIS A 26 -8.51 0.94 3.76
C HIS A 26 -7.73 -0.29 4.18
N ILE A 27 -6.78 -0.71 3.36
CA ILE A 27 -5.89 -1.84 3.67
C ILE A 27 -4.46 -1.37 3.84
N HIS A 28 -3.75 -1.95 4.80
CA HIS A 28 -2.31 -1.80 4.95
C HIS A 28 -1.62 -3.15 4.68
N LEU A 29 -0.83 -3.22 3.61
CA LEU A 29 -0.02 -4.38 3.29
C LEU A 29 1.29 -4.30 4.08
N ARG A 30 1.44 -5.20 5.05
CA ARG A 30 2.63 -5.25 5.92
C ARG A 30 3.87 -5.78 5.18
N LYS A 31 3.65 -6.70 4.24
CA LYS A 31 4.68 -7.38 3.45
C LYS A 31 4.41 -7.19 1.96
N PHE A 32 5.34 -7.66 1.13
CA PHE A 32 5.13 -7.79 -0.31
C PHE A 32 3.80 -8.51 -0.58
N ALA A 33 2.96 -7.91 -1.41
CA ALA A 33 1.79 -8.58 -1.93
C ALA A 33 2.13 -9.20 -3.28
N SER A 34 1.65 -10.41 -3.54
CA SER A 34 1.59 -10.92 -4.91
C SER A 34 0.41 -10.26 -5.64
N LYS A 35 0.45 -10.24 -6.97
CA LYS A 35 -0.67 -9.77 -7.80
C LYS A 35 -1.97 -10.52 -7.43
N ARG A 36 -1.90 -11.84 -7.31
CA ARG A 36 -3.03 -12.71 -6.94
C ARG A 36 -3.61 -12.38 -5.56
N LEU A 37 -2.76 -12.06 -4.58
CA LEU A 37 -3.24 -11.67 -3.25
C LEU A 37 -4.06 -10.39 -3.34
N LEU A 38 -3.59 -9.42 -4.11
CA LEU A 38 -4.30 -8.17 -4.28
C LEU A 38 -5.63 -8.33 -5.04
N GLU A 39 -5.64 -9.11 -6.11
CA GLU A 39 -6.87 -9.44 -6.84
C GLU A 39 -7.90 -10.07 -5.90
N SER A 40 -7.45 -10.96 -5.01
CA SER A 40 -8.31 -11.60 -4.01
C SER A 40 -8.84 -10.61 -2.97
N ILE A 41 -8.01 -9.65 -2.56
CA ILE A 41 -8.40 -8.55 -1.66
C ILE A 41 -9.49 -7.69 -2.31
N ILE A 42 -9.25 -7.25 -3.55
CA ILE A 42 -10.19 -6.39 -4.29
C ILE A 42 -11.52 -7.11 -4.49
N ALA A 43 -11.49 -8.40 -4.85
CA ALA A 43 -12.70 -9.21 -4.99
C ALA A 43 -13.48 -9.36 -3.67
N SER A 44 -12.78 -9.40 -2.53
CA SER A 44 -13.40 -9.55 -1.20
C SER A 44 -13.91 -8.23 -0.62
N CYS A 45 -13.39 -7.09 -1.09
CA CYS A 45 -13.65 -5.76 -0.53
C CYS A 45 -14.15 -4.80 -1.63
N PRO A 46 -15.45 -4.84 -1.99
CA PRO A 46 -16.01 -3.99 -3.04
C PRO A 46 -15.98 -2.49 -2.71
N HIS A 47 -15.85 -2.13 -1.43
CA HIS A 47 -15.75 -0.74 -0.98
C HIS A 47 -14.31 -0.28 -0.74
N LEU A 48 -13.31 -1.06 -1.19
CA LEU A 48 -11.92 -0.69 -1.02
C LEU A 48 -11.62 0.60 -1.77
N ARG A 49 -11.07 1.59 -1.05
CA ARG A 49 -10.70 2.91 -1.59
C ARG A 49 -9.20 3.09 -1.68
N SER A 50 -8.46 2.61 -0.67
CA SER A 50 -7.02 2.78 -0.66
C SER A 50 -6.24 1.61 -0.07
N ILE A 51 -5.02 1.48 -0.57
CA ILE A 51 -4.05 0.47 -0.16
C ILE A 51 -2.78 1.19 0.25
N SER A 52 -2.36 0.96 1.48
CA SER A 52 -1.14 1.51 2.03
C SER A 52 -0.07 0.42 2.17
N MET A 53 1.20 0.76 1.92
CA MET A 53 2.31 -0.18 2.10
C MET A 53 3.63 0.55 2.39
N SER A 54 4.68 -0.19 2.70
CA SER A 54 6.02 0.40 2.83
C SER A 54 6.65 0.68 1.47
N ARG A 55 7.55 1.67 1.39
CA ARG A 55 8.37 1.91 0.18
C ARG A 55 9.07 0.64 -0.31
N TYR A 56 9.60 -0.15 0.62
CA TYR A 56 10.27 -1.41 0.28
C TYR A 56 9.33 -2.41 -0.39
N ALA A 57 8.10 -2.55 0.10
CA ALA A 57 7.09 -3.41 -0.52
C ALA A 57 6.68 -2.87 -1.90
N TYR A 58 6.40 -1.57 -2.00
CA TYR A 58 6.01 -0.91 -3.25
C TYR A 58 7.03 -1.13 -4.37
N LEU A 59 8.32 -0.91 -4.10
CA LEU A 59 9.40 -1.08 -5.09
C LEU A 59 9.53 -2.52 -5.62
N ARG A 60 9.09 -3.52 -4.85
CA ARG A 60 9.12 -4.92 -5.28
C ARG A 60 7.86 -5.35 -6.02
N CYS A 61 6.83 -4.52 -6.04
CA CYS A 61 5.58 -4.78 -6.74
C CYS A 61 5.47 -3.83 -7.95
N SER A 62 6.37 -3.98 -8.93
CA SER A 62 6.37 -3.16 -10.17
C SER A 62 5.03 -3.18 -10.92
N TRP A 63 4.28 -4.27 -10.79
CA TRP A 63 2.94 -4.43 -11.35
C TRP A 63 1.87 -3.54 -10.67
N LEU A 64 2.13 -2.94 -9.50
CA LEU A 64 1.17 -2.01 -8.86
C LEU A 64 0.85 -0.79 -9.71
N ILE A 65 1.74 -0.41 -10.63
CA ILE A 65 1.53 0.69 -11.58
C ILE A 65 0.28 0.42 -12.45
N SER A 66 0.01 -0.86 -12.76
CA SER A 66 -1.18 -1.28 -13.51
C SER A 66 -2.50 -1.23 -12.71
N LEU A 67 -2.44 -0.94 -11.41
CA LEU A 67 -3.65 -0.90 -10.57
C LEU A 67 -4.43 0.41 -10.65
N ASP A 68 -3.92 1.39 -11.39
CA ASP A 68 -4.68 2.58 -11.77
C ASP A 68 -6.02 2.19 -12.41
N ILE A 69 -6.07 1.02 -13.06
CA ILE A 69 -7.27 0.40 -13.65
C ILE A 69 -8.39 0.16 -12.61
N TYR A 70 -8.05 -0.05 -11.34
CA TYR A 70 -9.03 -0.30 -10.28
C TYR A 70 -9.47 0.97 -9.54
N GLY A 71 -8.96 2.15 -9.90
CA GLY A 71 -9.31 3.41 -9.24
C GLY A 71 -8.91 3.48 -7.76
N LEU A 72 -7.92 2.68 -7.34
CA LEU A 72 -7.48 2.59 -5.95
C LEU A 72 -6.36 3.58 -5.65
N GLU A 73 -6.46 4.26 -4.51
CA GLU A 73 -5.39 5.14 -4.04
C GLU A 73 -4.27 4.33 -3.38
N ILE A 74 -3.03 4.53 -3.81
CA ILE A 74 -1.86 3.85 -3.22
C ILE A 74 -1.11 4.81 -2.29
N ALA A 75 -1.06 4.48 -1.00
CA ALA A 75 -0.32 5.24 -0.01
C ALA A 75 1.00 4.54 0.34
N VAL A 76 2.13 5.18 0.07
CA VAL A 76 3.46 4.61 0.35
C VAL A 76 4.07 5.30 1.57
N SER A 77 4.32 4.51 2.61
CA SER A 77 5.01 4.96 3.81
C SER A 77 6.54 4.91 3.61
N LYS A 78 7.20 6.04 3.86
CA LYS A 78 8.66 6.16 3.82
C LYS A 78 9.20 6.06 5.24
N ARG A 79 9.65 4.87 5.65
CA ARG A 79 10.40 4.74 6.90
C ARG A 79 11.79 5.35 6.73
N LYS A 80 12.10 6.41 7.45
CA LYS A 80 13.50 6.85 7.62
C LYS A 80 14.21 5.84 8.53
N ARG A 81 15.51 5.61 8.33
CA ARG A 81 16.33 4.78 9.25
C ARG A 81 16.31 5.43 10.65
N GLY A 82 15.95 4.67 11.70
CA GLY A 82 15.87 5.16 13.08
C GLY A 82 14.56 4.78 13.80
N ARG A 83 14.41 5.17 15.07
CA ARG A 83 13.16 5.04 15.85
C ARG A 83 12.09 5.88 15.14
N PRO A 84 10.90 5.34 14.83
CA PRO A 84 9.88 6.10 14.11
C PRO A 84 9.46 7.32 14.93
N ASN A 85 9.70 8.52 14.41
CA ASN A 85 9.10 9.74 14.96
C ASN A 85 7.59 9.67 14.75
N LEU A 86 6.80 10.25 15.67
CA LEU A 86 5.33 10.30 15.61
C LEU A 86 4.77 10.83 14.27
N MET A 87 5.59 11.54 13.48
CA MET A 87 5.25 12.09 12.17
C MET A 87 5.83 11.28 11.00
N GLU A 88 5.68 9.94 10.99
CA GLU A 88 5.98 9.15 9.79
C GLU A 88 5.19 9.69 8.58
N THR A 89 5.91 10.28 7.62
CA THR A 89 5.32 10.92 6.44
C THR A 89 4.74 9.86 5.51
N THR A 90 3.41 9.74 5.47
CA THR A 90 2.70 8.95 4.47
C THR A 90 2.60 9.78 3.20
N MET A 91 3.23 9.32 2.12
CA MET A 91 3.08 9.95 0.81
C MET A 91 1.99 9.23 0.05
N MET A 92 0.95 9.95 -0.36
CA MET A 92 -0.01 9.43 -1.33
C MET A 92 0.64 9.45 -2.71
N VAL A 93 0.65 8.30 -3.35
CA VAL A 93 1.32 8.09 -4.62
C VAL A 93 0.24 7.75 -5.63
N ARG A 94 0.04 8.61 -6.63
CA ARG A 94 -0.70 8.18 -7.81
C ARG A 94 0.16 7.15 -8.54
N PRO A 95 -0.39 6.02 -9.01
CA PRO A 95 0.36 4.96 -9.68
C PRO A 95 1.30 5.47 -10.79
N ASN A 96 0.94 6.56 -11.48
CA ASN A 96 1.72 7.18 -12.57
C ASN A 96 2.61 8.36 -12.13
N ALA A 97 2.61 8.75 -10.86
CA ALA A 97 3.34 9.92 -10.36
C ALA A 97 4.61 9.58 -9.58
N TRP A 98 4.93 8.29 -9.44
CA TRP A 98 6.19 7.91 -8.81
C TRP A 98 7.30 7.84 -9.85
N PRO A 99 8.46 8.47 -9.60
CA PRO A 99 9.57 8.36 -10.53
C PRO A 99 9.98 6.89 -10.63
N ASP A 100 10.15 6.43 -11.87
CA ASP A 100 10.69 5.14 -12.27
C ASP A 100 11.76 4.64 -11.29
N PRO A 101 11.77 3.37 -10.87
CA PRO A 101 12.80 2.81 -9.98
C PRO A 101 14.24 2.91 -10.51
N LEU A 102 14.46 3.32 -11.76
CA LEU A 102 15.78 3.74 -12.28
C LEU A 102 16.23 5.14 -11.80
N TYR A 103 15.38 5.93 -11.14
CA TYR A 103 15.72 7.26 -10.67
C TYR A 103 16.47 7.22 -9.33
N LYS A 104 17.80 7.15 -9.47
CA LYS A 104 18.87 7.34 -8.46
C LYS A 104 19.26 6.12 -7.64
N SER A 105 19.80 5.12 -8.32
CA SER A 105 21.14 4.64 -7.94
C SER A 105 22.17 5.52 -8.66
N GLY A 106 22.82 6.42 -7.93
CA GLY A 106 23.90 7.27 -8.46
C GLY A 106 23.55 8.77 -8.44
N GLY A 107 24.26 9.52 -7.61
CA GLY A 107 24.17 10.98 -7.58
C GLY A 107 24.65 11.56 -6.26
N ASN A 108 25.97 11.49 -6.05
CA ASN A 108 26.80 12.35 -5.22
C ASN A 108 26.15 13.03 -4.00
N GLU A 109 26.37 12.46 -2.82
CA GLU A 109 26.73 13.29 -1.66
C GLU A 109 28.25 13.42 -1.69
N LEU A 110 28.75 14.35 -2.52
CA LEU A 110 30.08 14.91 -2.31
C LEU A 110 29.95 15.99 -1.24
N LEU A 111 30.92 15.94 -0.33
CA LEU A 111 31.35 16.98 0.61
C LEU A 111 31.34 18.39 -0.02
#